data_AF-A0A0U0WCM1-F1
#
_entry.id   AF-A0A0U0WCM1-F1
#
_cell.length_a   1.000
_cell.length_b   1.000
_cell.length_c   1.000
_cell.angle_alpha   90.00
_cell.angle_beta   90.00
_cell.angle_gamma   90.00
#
_symmetry.space_group_name_H-M   'P 1'
#
loop_
_entity.id
_entity.type
_entity.pdbx_description
1 polymer ?
#
loop_
_entity_poly.entity_id
_entity_poly.type
_entity_poly.pdbx_seq_one_letter_code
_entity_poly.pdbx_strand_id
1 'polypeptide(L)' 'MDFLGNVRPEMVLAVVPHGTPKEVANTVKTYVDAGLRVPKILDYGAMAGLEYAKASAANVIAAEDELIRLCADVS' A
#
# COMPACT_ATOMS: atom_id res chain seq x y z
N MET A 1 -16.06 13.70 -21.98
CA MET A 1 -15.42 13.63 -20.65
C MET A 1 -15.38 12.16 -20.21
N ASP A 2 -15.07 11.25 -21.13
CA ASP A 2 -15.58 9.87 -21.01
C ASP A 2 -14.57 8.95 -20.33
N PHE A 3 -13.30 9.35 -20.30
CA PHE A 3 -12.23 8.60 -19.64
C PHE A 3 -12.48 8.48 -18.14
N LEU A 4 -12.71 9.59 -17.43
CA LEU A 4 -13.00 9.55 -15.98
C LEU A 4 -14.42 9.07 -15.68
N GLY A 5 -15.39 9.34 -16.57
CA GLY A 5 -16.78 8.93 -16.37
C GLY A 5 -17.00 7.41 -16.41
N ASN A 6 -16.09 6.66 -17.02
CA ASN A 6 -16.15 5.20 -17.11
C ASN A 6 -15.28 4.48 -16.06
N VAL A 7 -14.60 5.22 -15.18
CA VAL A 7 -13.77 4.62 -14.12
C VAL A 7 -14.69 4.03 -13.06
N ARG A 8 -14.53 2.73 -12.80
CA ARG A 8 -15.14 2.07 -11.64
C ARG A 8 -14.13 2.01 -10.50
N PRO A 9 -14.54 2.07 -9.22
CA PRO A 9 -13.63 2.05 -8.08
C PRO A 9 -12.64 0.88 -8.10
N GLU A 10 -13.07 -0.28 -8.56
CA GLU A 10 -12.24 -1.49 -8.63
C GLU A 10 -11.05 -1.31 -9.58
N MET A 11 -11.17 -0.46 -10.60
CA MET A 11 -10.08 -0.15 -11.52
C MET A 11 -8.96 0.63 -10.83
N VAL A 12 -9.31 1.52 -9.90
CA VAL A 12 -8.33 2.26 -9.08
C VAL A 12 -7.71 1.33 -8.05
N LEU A 13 -8.54 0.55 -7.36
CA LEU A 13 -8.12 -0.41 -6.35
C LEU A 13 -7.21 -1.52 -6.91
N ALA A 14 -7.32 -1.83 -8.21
CA ALA A 14 -6.43 -2.78 -8.88
C ALA A 14 -4.97 -2.30 -8.99
N VAL A 15 -4.73 -1.00 -8.91
CA VAL A 15 -3.37 -0.41 -9.03
C VAL A 15 -2.89 0.27 -7.74
N VAL A 16 -3.79 0.55 -6.80
CA VAL A 16 -3.48 1.15 -5.51
C VAL A 16 -3.58 0.07 -4.43
N PRO A 17 -2.48 -0.31 -3.76
CA PRO A 17 -2.54 -1.19 -2.59
C PRO A 17 -3.47 -0.62 -1.52
N HIS A 18 -4.40 -1.43 -1.04
CA HIS A 18 -5.45 -1.02 -0.10
C HIS A 18 -5.82 -2.18 0.84
N GLY A 19 -6.56 -1.88 1.90
CA GLY A 19 -6.97 -2.84 2.92
C GLY A 19 -6.18 -2.66 4.22
N THR A 20 -6.06 -3.75 4.98
CA THR A 20 -5.27 -3.81 6.21
C THR A 20 -3.77 -3.71 5.91
N PRO A 21 -2.93 -3.32 6.90
CA PRO A 21 -1.48 -3.30 6.72
C PRO A 21 -0.89 -4.63 6.22
N LYS A 22 -1.46 -5.77 6.63
CA LYS A 22 -1.05 -7.09 6.17
C LYS A 22 -1.38 -7.34 4.70
N GLU A 23 -2.56 -6.95 4.25
CA GLU A 23 -2.96 -7.11 2.84
C GLU A 23 -2.10 -6.23 1.92
N VAL A 24 -1.80 -5.00 2.37
CA VAL A 24 -0.87 -4.10 1.67
C VAL A 24 0.53 -4.70 1.61
N ALA A 25 1.07 -5.20 2.72
CA ALA A 25 2.39 -5.84 2.75
C ALA A 25 2.47 -7.06 1.81
N ASN A 26 1.46 -7.92 1.78
CA ASN A 26 1.39 -9.05 0.84
C ASN A 26 1.36 -8.58 -0.62
N THR A 27 0.62 -7.52 -0.93
CA THR A 27 0.61 -6.93 -2.28
C THR A 27 2.01 -6.44 -2.67
N VAL A 28 2.66 -5.68 -1.80
CA VAL A 28 4.02 -5.16 -2.06
C VAL A 28 5.04 -6.30 -2.16
N LYS A 29 4.89 -7.37 -1.38
CA LYS A 29 5.73 -8.58 -1.46
C LYS A 29 5.71 -9.18 -2.87
N THR A 30 4.57 -9.17 -3.57
CA THR A 30 4.52 -9.64 -4.96
C THR A 30 5.43 -8.83 -5.89
N TYR A 31 5.58 -7.52 -5.65
CA TYR A 31 6.49 -6.68 -6.41
C TYR A 31 7.95 -6.99 -6.07
N VAL A 32 8.25 -7.25 -4.79
CA VAL A 32 9.59 -7.66 -4.35
C VAL A 32 9.99 -9.00 -4.98
N ASP A 33 9.06 -9.96 -5.01
CA ASP A 33 9.25 -11.26 -5.66
C ASP A 33 9.45 -11.13 -7.17
N ALA A 34 8.84 -10.11 -7.78
CA ALA A 34 9.07 -9.75 -9.18
C ALA A 34 10.39 -8.97 -9.42
N GLY A 35 11.17 -8.68 -8.38
CA GLY A 35 12.49 -8.05 -8.46
C GLY A 35 12.58 -6.61 -7.95
N LEU A 36 11.52 -6.05 -7.34
CA LEU A 36 11.59 -4.74 -6.69
C LEU A 36 12.53 -4.79 -5.47
N ARG A 37 13.61 -4.01 -5.49
CA ARG A 37 14.64 -4.06 -4.43
C ARG A 37 14.43 -3.07 -3.29
N VAL A 38 13.81 -1.92 -3.58
CA VAL A 38 13.62 -0.82 -2.61
C VAL A 38 12.16 -0.38 -2.64
N PRO A 39 11.24 -1.13 -1.99
CA PRO A 39 9.84 -0.74 -1.90
C PRO A 39 9.68 0.51 -1.01
N LYS A 40 8.79 1.41 -1.41
CA LYS A 40 8.41 2.59 -0.63
C LYS A 40 6.90 2.70 -0.58
N ILE A 41 6.34 2.73 0.63
CA ILE A 41 4.92 2.99 0.86
C ILE A 41 4.77 4.50 1.10
N LEU A 42 4.08 5.20 0.20
CA LEU A 42 3.84 6.64 0.35
C LEU A 42 2.59 6.89 1.19
N ASP A 43 2.72 7.65 2.27
CA ASP A 43 1.59 8.06 3.10
C ASP A 43 0.92 9.31 2.54
N TYR A 44 -0.32 9.17 2.08
CA TYR A 44 -1.18 10.27 1.62
C TYR A 44 -2.25 10.67 2.63
N GLY A 45 -2.29 10.05 3.82
CA GLY A 45 -3.35 10.27 4.81
C GLY A 45 -3.42 11.71 5.30
N ALA A 46 -2.28 12.41 5.38
CA ALA A 46 -2.26 13.82 5.73
C ALA A 46 -2.95 14.73 4.68
N MET A 47 -2.98 14.32 3.40
CA MET A 47 -3.73 15.06 2.36
C MET A 47 -5.24 14.91 2.51
N ALA A 48 -5.71 13.84 3.17
CA ALA A 48 -7.12 13.66 3.53
C ALA A 48 -7.53 14.45 4.79
N GLY A 49 -6.56 15.03 5.51
CA GLY A 49 -6.77 15.85 6.70
C GLY A 49 -6.02 15.34 7.93
N LEU A 50 -5.87 16.22 8.92
CA LEU A 50 -5.10 15.95 10.15
C LEU A 50 -5.66 14.77 10.97
N GLU A 51 -6.98 14.54 10.91
CA GLU A 51 -7.64 13.42 11.59
C GLU A 51 -7.10 12.06 11.13
N TYR A 52 -6.83 11.93 9.82
CA TYR A 52 -6.36 10.68 9.22
C TYR A 52 -4.84 10.54 9.28
N ALA A 53 -4.10 11.64 9.44
CA ALA A 53 -2.63 11.65 9.40
C ALA A 53 -2.00 10.66 10.39
N LYS A 54 -2.45 10.67 11.66
CA LYS A 54 -1.88 9.80 12.70
C LYS A 54 -2.15 8.32 12.42
N ALA A 55 -3.40 7.98 12.09
CA ALA A 55 -3.79 6.60 11.83
C ALA A 55 -3.11 6.05 10.57
N SER A 56 -3.00 6.87 9.52
CA SER A 56 -2.35 6.50 8.27
C SER A 56 -0.86 6.22 8.47
N ALA A 57 -0.14 7.11 9.17
CA ALA A 57 1.27 6.91 9.49
C ALA A 57 1.50 5.61 10.29
N ALA A 58 0.63 5.31 11.26
CA ALA A 58 0.69 4.06 12.02
C ALA A 58 0.46 2.82 11.14
N ASN A 59 -0.48 2.90 10.18
CA ASN A 59 -0.74 1.81 9.24
C ASN A 59 0.43 1.58 8.27
N VAL A 60 1.08 2.65 7.82
CA VAL A 60 2.28 2.56 6.96
C VAL A 60 3.40 1.83 7.70
N ILE A 61 3.70 2.23 8.94
CA ILE A 61 4.72 1.57 9.77
C ILE A 61 4.39 0.08 9.94
N ALA A 62 3.15 -0.25 10.28
CA ALA A 62 2.72 -1.64 10.46
C ALA A 62 2.83 -2.47 9.17
N ALA A 63 2.61 -1.86 7.99
CA ALA A 63 2.77 -2.53 6.70
C ALA A 63 4.25 -2.73 6.33
N GLU A 64 5.10 -1.76 6.64
CA GLU A 64 6.56 -1.87 6.44
C GLU A 64 7.17 -2.96 7.34
N ASP A 65 6.80 -3.00 8.62
CA ASP A 65 7.23 -4.05 9.56
C ASP A 65 6.82 -5.45 9.08
N GLU A 66 5.57 -5.59 8.62
CA GLU A 66 5.07 -6.85 8.08
C GLU A 66 5.82 -7.25 6.79
N LEU A 67 6.10 -6.30 5.90
CA LEU A 67 6.87 -6.56 4.68
C LEU A 67 8.29 -7.04 5.01
N ILE A 68 8.95 -6.43 5.99
CA ILE A 68 10.26 -6.87 6.47
C ILE A 68 10.18 -8.33 6.94
N ARG A 69 9.15 -8.68 7.72
CA ARG A 69 8.93 -10.06 8.18
C ARG A 69 8.75 -11.03 7.01
N LEU A 70 7.89 -10.70 6.04
CA LEU A 70 7.64 -11.53 4.85
C LEU A 70 8.89 -11.72 3.98
N CYS A 71 9.78 -10.73 3.94
CA CYS A 71 11.04 -10.82 3.22
C CYS A 71 12.13 -11.57 4.02
N ALA A 72 12.09 -11.51 5.35
CA ALA A 72 13.02 -12.23 6.22
C ALA A 72 12.73 -13.73 6.31
N ASP A 73 11.47 -14.15 6.15
CA ASP A 73 11.06 -15.56 6.09
C ASP A 73 11.55 -16.29 4.82
N VAL A 74 12.13 -15.56 3.85
CA VAL A 74 12.82 -16.12 2.68
C VAL A 74 14.33 -16.11 2.96
N SER A 75 14.81 -17.08 3.75
CA SER A 75 16.25 -17.34 3.96
C SER A 75 16.51 -18.84 4.05
#